data_AF-A0AA39ZPU9-F1
#
_entry.id   AF-A0AA39ZPU9-F1
#
_cell.length_a   1.000
_cell.length_b   1.000
_cell.length_c   1.000
_cell.angle_alpha   90.00
_cell.angle_beta   90.00
_cell.angle_gamma   90.00
#
_symmetry.space_group_name_H-M   'P 1'
#
loop_
_entity.id
_entity.type
_entity.pdbx_description
1 polymer ?
#
loop_
_entity_poly.entity_id
_entity_poly.type
_entity_poly.pdbx_seq_one_letter_code
_entity_poly.pdbx_strand_id
1 'polypeptide(L)'
;TTIRDQTGIISSASRSDNTPTTVKMHSFLLLSGLLGLASAAPAITTRQSTPQDPGSIPRHSGSRGFRLRVNVTDPSSDLNPPVHNLFLSTAHIGPAQNRAIVSSSGPIFYQNGSYADIANYRAGILTDAGSAESPFPEALQYQPGSDETKGSELFISAGTPGAGTAISKLTSPYSTLRILEDAPVVSSFIVCGNETIPYYGESRKFEVVNWLVATRDATGTHIRVPEGCVAVTLVPECAYEFGELPEGAAYDRTFANDVRCYESVGAIDWSQYPY
;
A
#
# COMPACT_ATOMS: atom_id res chain seq x y z
N THR A 1 -34.30 -42.89 -14.77
CA THR A 1 -33.48 -44.09 -14.54
C THR A 1 -32.99 -44.04 -13.11
N THR A 2 -33.46 -44.96 -12.28
CA THR A 2 -33.18 -45.05 -10.84
C THR A 2 -32.27 -46.25 -10.61
N ILE A 3 -31.10 -46.06 -9.99
CA ILE A 3 -30.31 -47.11 -9.31
C ILE A 3 -29.57 -46.37 -8.18
N ARG A 4 -30.01 -46.42 -6.91
CA ARG A 4 -29.99 -47.47 -5.87
C ARG A 4 -28.60 -47.77 -5.30
N ASP A 5 -28.50 -47.43 -4.02
CA ASP A 5 -27.45 -47.66 -3.03
C ASP A 5 -27.31 -49.15 -2.65
N GLN A 6 -26.10 -49.59 -2.28
CA GLN A 6 -25.81 -50.85 -1.59
C GLN A 6 -24.58 -50.72 -0.66
N THR A 7 -24.85 -50.60 0.65
CA THR A 7 -24.46 -51.51 1.76
C THR A 7 -23.01 -52.05 1.79
N GLY A 8 -22.20 -52.01 2.86
CA GLY A 8 -22.38 -51.66 4.28
C GLY A 8 -21.24 -52.25 5.15
N ILE A 9 -21.17 -51.82 6.43
CA ILE A 9 -20.61 -52.49 7.65
C ILE A 9 -19.06 -52.54 7.76
N ILE A 10 -18.32 -51.89 8.69
CA ILE A 10 -18.25 -51.77 10.19
C ILE A 10 -17.53 -52.91 10.95
N SER A 11 -16.46 -52.52 11.67
CA SER A 11 -15.87 -53.03 12.96
C SER A 11 -14.80 -54.15 13.06
N SER A 12 -13.61 -53.71 13.52
CA SER A 12 -12.91 -53.99 14.81
C SER A 12 -12.44 -55.39 15.27
N ALA A 13 -11.31 -55.32 16.02
CA ALA A 13 -10.69 -56.26 16.99
C ALA A 13 -9.63 -57.24 16.38
N SER A 14 -8.52 -57.61 17.02
CA SER A 14 -8.11 -57.60 18.43
C SER A 14 -6.58 -57.75 18.60
N ARG A 15 -6.15 -57.58 19.86
CA ARG A 15 -4.83 -57.56 20.52
C ARG A 15 -4.24 -58.96 20.78
N SER A 16 -2.91 -59.09 20.92
CA SER A 16 -2.28 -60.00 21.91
C SER A 16 -0.79 -59.70 22.13
N ASP A 17 -0.43 -59.53 23.40
CA ASP A 17 0.89 -59.35 24.01
C ASP A 17 1.73 -60.65 24.03
N ASN A 18 3.07 -60.55 24.18
CA ASN A 18 3.83 -61.23 25.25
C ASN A 18 5.32 -60.81 25.34
N THR A 19 5.72 -60.54 26.59
CA THR A 19 7.01 -60.08 27.21
C THR A 19 8.05 -61.22 27.43
N PRO A 20 9.09 -61.10 28.30
CA PRO A 20 10.36 -60.32 28.22
C PRO A 20 11.63 -61.16 28.53
N THR A 21 12.85 -60.62 28.38
CA THR A 21 14.07 -61.18 29.02
C THR A 21 15.14 -60.13 29.38
N THR A 22 15.40 -60.02 30.68
CA THR A 22 16.58 -59.47 31.41
C THR A 22 17.86 -60.31 31.14
N VAL A 23 19.13 -59.93 31.33
CA VAL A 23 19.92 -58.83 31.93
C VAL A 23 21.38 -59.03 31.45
N LYS A 24 22.19 -57.97 31.28
CA LYS A 24 23.57 -57.91 31.81
C LYS A 24 24.17 -56.50 31.77
N MET A 25 24.59 -56.07 32.95
CA MET A 25 25.27 -54.83 33.32
C MET A 25 26.77 -54.94 33.03
N HIS A 26 27.37 -53.98 32.31
CA HIS A 26 28.80 -53.67 32.39
C HIS A 26 28.99 -52.15 32.32
N SER A 27 29.48 -51.59 33.43
CA SER A 27 30.06 -50.25 33.52
C SER A 27 31.30 -50.14 32.64
N PHE A 28 31.52 -48.97 32.01
CA PHE A 28 32.70 -48.11 32.25
C PHE A 28 32.68 -46.84 31.37
N LEU A 29 33.13 -45.74 31.99
CA LEU A 29 33.82 -44.56 31.43
C LEU A 29 33.03 -43.45 30.71
N LEU A 30 32.74 -42.41 31.50
CA LEU A 30 33.05 -40.98 31.27
C LEU A 30 33.42 -40.54 29.83
N LEU A 31 32.58 -39.69 29.25
CA LEU A 31 33.04 -38.56 28.45
C LEU A 31 32.11 -37.35 28.64
N SER A 32 32.66 -36.31 29.27
CA SER A 32 32.00 -35.03 29.54
C SER A 32 31.81 -34.24 28.24
N GLY A 33 30.60 -34.26 27.69
CA GLY A 33 30.19 -33.35 26.61
C GLY A 33 29.52 -32.11 27.17
N LEU A 34 30.21 -30.97 27.18
CA LEU A 34 29.58 -29.67 27.40
C LEU A 34 28.63 -29.38 26.23
N LEU A 35 27.32 -29.49 26.45
CA LEU A 35 26.34 -28.88 25.56
C LEU A 35 26.35 -27.37 25.84
N GLY A 36 27.03 -26.61 24.99
CA GLY A 36 26.83 -25.17 24.88
C GLY A 36 25.43 -24.91 24.34
N LEU A 37 24.57 -24.26 25.13
CA LEU A 37 23.33 -23.68 24.63
C LEU A 37 23.68 -22.50 23.72
N ALA A 38 23.67 -22.72 22.40
CA ALA A 38 23.64 -21.64 21.44
C ALA A 38 22.24 -21.03 21.47
N SER A 39 22.08 -19.95 22.24
CA SER A 39 20.91 -19.09 22.16
C SER A 39 20.92 -18.39 20.80
N ALA A 40 20.19 -18.95 19.84
CA ALA A 40 19.89 -18.27 18.59
C ALA A 40 18.82 -17.21 18.89
N ALA A 41 19.23 -16.07 19.43
CA ALA A 41 18.40 -14.88 19.40
C ALA A 41 18.17 -14.51 17.92
N PRO A 42 16.92 -14.27 17.48
CA PRO A 42 16.71 -13.69 16.16
C PRO A 42 17.40 -12.33 16.18
N ALA A 43 18.50 -12.20 15.46
CA ALA A 43 19.07 -10.91 15.14
C ALA A 43 18.00 -10.19 14.31
N ILE A 44 17.27 -9.28 14.94
CA ILE A 44 16.59 -8.20 14.26
C ILE A 44 17.71 -7.40 13.62
N THR A 45 18.12 -7.82 12.41
CA THR A 45 18.90 -6.97 11.52
C THR A 45 17.95 -5.84 11.16
N THR A 46 17.96 -4.76 11.95
CA THR A 46 17.64 -3.45 11.42
C THR A 46 18.63 -3.25 10.27
N ARG A 47 18.20 -3.52 9.03
CA ARG A 47 18.95 -3.10 7.84
C ARG A 47 18.96 -1.58 7.88
N GLN A 48 19.93 -1.02 8.59
CA GLN A 48 20.26 0.39 8.46
C GLN A 48 20.60 0.61 6.99
N SER A 49 19.75 1.40 6.35
CA SER A 49 19.94 2.00 5.04
C SER A 49 21.23 2.81 5.11
N THR A 50 22.36 2.18 4.76
CA THR A 50 23.58 2.90 4.45
C THR A 50 23.29 3.86 3.29
N PRO A 51 23.65 5.15 3.39
CA PRO A 51 23.63 6.05 2.25
C PRO A 51 24.46 5.42 1.14
N GLN A 52 23.81 5.01 0.05
CA GLN A 52 24.49 4.52 -1.15
C GLN A 52 25.08 5.72 -1.89
N ASP A 53 26.16 5.49 -2.65
CA ASP A 53 26.96 6.50 -3.36
C ASP A 53 26.19 7.75 -3.87
N PRO A 54 26.80 8.95 -3.86
CA PRO A 54 26.24 10.14 -4.49
C PRO A 54 25.84 9.85 -5.95
N GLY A 55 24.53 9.96 -6.26
CA GLY A 55 23.96 9.63 -7.57
C GLY A 55 23.30 8.25 -7.69
N SER A 56 23.32 7.43 -6.63
CA SER A 56 22.47 6.24 -6.52
C SER A 56 21.02 6.63 -6.21
N ILE A 57 20.03 5.78 -6.55
CA ILE A 57 18.62 5.97 -6.19
C ILE A 57 18.30 5.29 -4.85
N PRO A 58 17.27 5.72 -4.09
CA PRO A 58 16.94 5.08 -2.82
C PRO A 58 16.59 3.60 -3.03
N ARG A 59 17.04 2.75 -2.11
CA ARG A 59 16.80 1.30 -2.19
C ARG A 59 15.32 0.99 -2.04
N HIS A 60 14.80 0.20 -2.97
CA HIS A 60 13.43 -0.31 -2.91
C HIS A 60 13.38 -1.63 -2.11
N SER A 61 12.26 -1.83 -1.44
CA SER A 61 11.79 -3.10 -0.88
C SER A 61 10.59 -3.56 -1.73
N GLY A 62 9.76 -4.45 -1.17
CA GLY A 62 8.51 -4.87 -1.79
C GLY A 62 7.50 -5.35 -0.76
N SER A 63 6.22 -5.10 -1.02
CA SER A 63 5.11 -5.60 -0.23
C SER A 63 3.82 -5.60 -1.05
N ARG A 64 2.88 -6.49 -0.72
CA ARG A 64 1.51 -6.48 -1.25
C ARG A 64 0.69 -5.30 -0.72
N GLY A 65 1.04 -4.82 0.48
CA GLY A 65 0.42 -3.67 1.13
C GLY A 65 1.38 -2.49 1.24
N PHE A 66 0.86 -1.27 1.10
CA PHE A 66 1.63 -0.05 1.29
C PHE A 66 0.75 1.10 1.78
N ARG A 67 1.35 2.07 2.47
CA ARG A 67 0.73 3.39 2.71
C ARG A 67 1.31 4.38 1.72
N LEU A 68 0.52 5.38 1.32
CA LEU A 68 1.02 6.44 0.43
C LEU A 68 1.42 7.64 1.28
N ARG A 69 2.72 7.91 1.35
CA ARG A 69 3.28 9.05 2.07
C ARG A 69 3.49 10.23 1.13
N VAL A 70 3.20 11.43 1.61
CA VAL A 70 3.38 12.69 0.91
C VAL A 70 4.85 13.09 0.93
N ASN A 71 5.41 13.32 -0.26
CA ASN A 71 6.70 13.93 -0.46
C ASN A 71 6.51 15.25 -1.23
N VAL A 72 6.57 16.38 -0.52
CA VAL A 72 6.51 17.72 -1.14
C VAL A 72 7.71 17.92 -2.06
N THR A 73 7.46 18.33 -3.32
CA THR A 73 8.50 18.39 -4.35
C THR A 73 9.45 19.57 -4.18
N ASP A 74 8.96 20.68 -3.62
CA ASP A 74 9.76 21.84 -3.22
C ASP A 74 9.49 22.13 -1.72
N PRO A 75 10.38 21.69 -0.81
CA PRO A 75 10.19 21.88 0.62
C PRO A 75 10.02 23.33 1.07
N SER A 76 10.52 24.31 0.29
CA SER A 76 10.35 25.73 0.60
C SER A 76 8.92 26.24 0.37
N SER A 77 8.14 25.46 -0.38
CA SER A 77 6.73 25.73 -0.73
C SER A 77 5.73 24.92 0.09
N ASP A 78 6.18 24.15 1.09
CA ASP A 78 5.27 23.36 1.93
C ASP A 78 4.24 24.25 2.63
N LEU A 79 3.08 23.67 2.93
CA LEU A 79 1.99 24.35 3.58
C LEU A 79 2.30 24.65 5.06
N ASN A 80 1.44 25.45 5.68
CA ASN A 80 1.46 25.68 7.11
C ASN A 80 0.06 25.38 7.70
N PRO A 81 -0.14 24.26 8.43
CA PRO A 81 0.88 23.29 8.84
C PRO A 81 1.46 22.46 7.68
N PRO A 82 2.70 21.93 7.82
CA PRO A 82 3.36 21.18 6.75
C PRO A 82 2.65 19.87 6.45
N VAL A 83 2.60 19.52 5.16
CA VAL A 83 1.99 18.28 4.68
C VAL A 83 3.02 17.24 4.27
N HIS A 84 4.29 17.61 4.14
CA HIS A 84 5.37 16.65 3.93
C HIS A 84 5.37 15.57 5.03
N ASN A 85 5.62 14.32 4.64
CA ASN A 85 5.54 13.13 5.49
C ASN A 85 4.17 12.76 6.06
N LEU A 86 3.09 13.49 5.75
CA LEU A 86 1.74 12.98 6.03
C LEU A 86 1.40 11.80 5.10
N PHE A 87 0.32 11.08 5.38
CA PHE A 87 -0.18 10.01 4.55
C PHE A 87 -1.46 10.41 3.82
N LEU A 88 -1.62 9.91 2.60
CA LEU A 88 -2.91 9.89 1.93
C LEU A 88 -3.92 9.16 2.82
N SER A 89 -5.06 9.79 3.05
CA SER A 89 -6.12 9.34 3.92
C SER A 89 -7.48 9.74 3.33
N THR A 90 -8.55 9.42 4.04
CA THR A 90 -9.93 9.66 3.62
C THR A 90 -10.65 10.61 4.58
N ALA A 91 -11.53 11.43 4.01
CA ALA A 91 -12.55 12.18 4.74
C ALA A 91 -13.92 11.75 4.21
N HIS A 92 -14.80 11.29 5.09
CA HIS A 92 -16.10 10.77 4.70
C HIS A 92 -17.00 11.90 4.15
N ILE A 93 -17.60 11.67 2.99
CA ILE A 93 -18.48 12.66 2.34
C ILE A 93 -19.88 12.12 2.03
N GLY A 94 -20.11 10.84 2.27
CA GLY A 94 -21.41 10.20 2.09
C GLY A 94 -21.30 8.68 2.01
N PRO A 95 -22.43 7.97 1.88
CA PRO A 95 -22.44 6.51 1.81
C PRO A 95 -21.49 5.98 0.74
N ALA A 96 -20.50 5.19 1.17
CA ALA A 96 -19.47 4.60 0.33
C ALA A 96 -18.61 5.62 -0.46
N GLN A 97 -18.57 6.88 -0.02
CA GLN A 97 -17.83 7.95 -0.66
C GLN A 97 -16.90 8.66 0.32
N ASN A 98 -15.64 8.79 -0.06
CA ASN A 98 -14.68 9.58 0.69
C ASN A 98 -13.83 10.46 -0.21
N ARG A 99 -13.60 11.71 0.23
CA ARG A 99 -12.64 12.61 -0.38
C ARG A 99 -11.24 12.23 0.05
N ALA A 100 -10.28 12.26 -0.88
CA ALA A 100 -8.88 12.10 -0.54
C ALA A 100 -8.36 13.33 0.20
N ILE A 101 -7.76 13.10 1.38
CA ILE A 101 -7.10 14.12 2.20
C ILE A 101 -5.71 13.61 2.61
N VAL A 102 -4.95 14.43 3.34
CA VAL A 102 -3.75 13.96 4.04
C VAL A 102 -3.94 14.00 5.55
N SER A 103 -3.27 13.10 6.26
CA SER A 103 -3.33 13.01 7.73
C SER A 103 -2.08 12.33 8.30
N SER A 104 -1.91 12.38 9.62
CA SER A 104 -0.81 11.70 10.33
C SER A 104 -0.79 10.17 10.18
N SER A 105 -1.91 9.59 9.74
CA SER A 105 -2.08 8.17 9.43
C SER A 105 -2.89 8.00 8.15
N GLY A 106 -2.68 6.89 7.44
CA GLY A 106 -3.46 6.54 6.26
C GLY A 106 -3.73 5.04 6.19
N PRO A 107 -4.68 4.62 5.35
CA PRO A 107 -5.01 3.22 5.20
C PRO A 107 -3.93 2.47 4.43
N ILE A 108 -4.00 1.14 4.50
CA ILE A 108 -3.14 0.26 3.70
C ILE A 108 -3.81 0.08 2.35
N PHE A 109 -3.10 0.49 1.31
CA PHE A 109 -3.46 0.28 -0.08
C PHE A 109 -2.79 -0.98 -0.63
N TYR A 110 -3.36 -1.51 -1.70
CA TYR A 110 -2.79 -2.57 -2.51
C TYR A 110 -3.09 -2.34 -3.98
N GLN A 111 -2.22 -2.82 -4.86
CA GLN A 111 -2.46 -2.78 -6.31
C GLN A 111 -3.04 -4.11 -6.78
N ASN A 112 -4.26 -4.08 -7.29
CA ASN A 112 -4.98 -5.25 -7.75
C ASN A 112 -5.13 -5.26 -9.27
N GLY A 113 -4.81 -6.39 -9.88
CA GLY A 113 -4.89 -6.59 -11.33
C GLY A 113 -3.93 -7.69 -11.79
N SER A 114 -4.24 -8.33 -12.91
CA SER A 114 -3.31 -9.30 -13.50
C SER A 114 -2.01 -8.63 -13.95
N TYR A 115 -0.96 -9.41 -14.20
CA TYR A 115 0.28 -8.88 -14.80
C TYR A 115 0.00 -8.15 -16.13
N ALA A 116 -0.95 -8.63 -16.92
CA ALA A 116 -1.37 -7.97 -18.15
C ALA A 116 -2.06 -6.64 -17.86
N ASP A 117 -2.90 -6.57 -16.82
CA ASP A 117 -3.55 -5.32 -16.42
C ASP A 117 -2.52 -4.29 -15.96
N ILE A 118 -1.54 -4.69 -15.14
CA ILE A 118 -0.46 -3.80 -14.71
C ILE A 118 0.36 -3.30 -15.91
N ALA A 119 0.72 -4.20 -16.83
CA ALA A 119 1.51 -3.85 -18.01
C ALA A 119 0.79 -2.81 -18.89
N ASN A 120 -0.53 -2.91 -18.97
CA ASN A 120 -1.42 -2.05 -19.77
C ASN A 120 -2.11 -0.93 -18.96
N TYR A 121 -1.69 -0.66 -17.72
CA TYR A 121 -2.26 0.39 -16.87
C TYR A 121 -3.77 0.25 -16.57
N ARG A 122 -4.24 -1.00 -16.53
CA ARG A 122 -5.62 -1.38 -16.18
C ARG A 122 -5.74 -1.95 -14.76
N ALA A 123 -4.62 -2.10 -14.06
CA ALA A 123 -4.64 -2.37 -12.62
C ALA A 123 -5.14 -1.13 -11.86
N GLY A 124 -5.52 -1.33 -10.61
CA GLY A 124 -6.02 -0.24 -9.77
C GLY A 124 -5.51 -0.29 -8.34
N ILE A 125 -5.50 0.88 -7.71
CA ILE A 125 -5.17 1.03 -6.30
C ILE A 125 -6.44 0.91 -5.45
N LEU A 126 -6.44 -0.04 -4.53
CA LEU A 126 -7.56 -0.38 -3.66
C LEU A 126 -7.14 -0.31 -2.19
N THR A 127 -8.10 -0.20 -1.29
CA THR A 127 -7.92 -0.32 0.16
C THR A 127 -9.15 -0.92 0.83
N ASP A 128 -8.94 -1.57 1.96
CA ASP A 128 -9.99 -2.18 2.79
C ASP A 128 -10.38 -1.28 3.97
N ALA A 129 -10.12 0.01 3.85
CA ALA A 129 -10.32 1.01 4.89
C ALA A 129 -11.79 1.39 5.14
N GLY A 130 -12.71 0.84 4.36
CA GLY A 130 -14.14 0.95 4.63
C GLY A 130 -14.48 0.39 6.02
N SER A 131 -15.70 0.63 6.48
CA SER A 131 -16.19 -0.01 7.71
C SER A 131 -15.97 -1.53 7.64
N ALA A 132 -15.68 -2.19 8.76
CA ALA A 132 -15.46 -3.64 8.80
C ALA A 132 -16.64 -4.46 8.22
N GLU A 133 -17.82 -3.86 8.10
CA GLU A 133 -19.03 -4.41 7.49
C GLU A 133 -19.16 -4.13 5.98
N SER A 134 -18.23 -3.38 5.37
CA SER A 134 -18.24 -3.07 3.94
C SER A 134 -17.83 -4.33 3.17
N PRO A 135 -18.73 -4.94 2.38
CA PRO A 135 -18.40 -6.14 1.63
C PRO A 135 -17.57 -5.84 0.37
N PHE A 136 -17.16 -4.59 0.16
CA PHE A 136 -16.42 -4.14 -1.03
C PHE A 136 -15.21 -3.28 -0.62
N PRO A 137 -14.10 -3.35 -1.38
CA PRO A 137 -12.97 -2.47 -1.16
C PRO A 137 -13.29 -1.06 -1.66
N GLU A 138 -12.59 -0.08 -1.12
CA GLU A 138 -12.58 1.29 -1.63
C GLU A 138 -11.44 1.42 -2.65
N ALA A 139 -11.70 2.16 -3.72
CA ALA A 139 -10.79 2.35 -4.82
C ALA A 139 -10.35 3.80 -4.93
N LEU A 140 -9.08 4.01 -5.27
CA LEU A 140 -8.60 5.33 -5.66
C LEU A 140 -9.22 5.71 -7.00
N GLN A 141 -9.97 6.81 -6.98
CA GLN A 141 -10.72 7.33 -8.12
C GLN A 141 -10.38 8.80 -8.31
N TYR A 142 -10.62 9.31 -9.51
CA TYR A 142 -10.50 10.73 -9.81
C TYR A 142 -11.60 11.17 -10.76
N GLN A 143 -12.04 12.41 -10.61
CA GLN A 143 -13.04 13.02 -11.49
C GLN A 143 -12.61 14.45 -11.81
N PRO A 144 -12.91 14.98 -13.01
CA PRO A 144 -12.68 16.39 -13.29
C PRO A 144 -13.31 17.25 -12.20
N GLY A 145 -12.55 18.20 -11.66
CA GLY A 145 -13.09 19.14 -10.69
C GLY A 145 -14.14 20.04 -11.31
N SER A 146 -14.95 20.66 -10.44
CA SER A 146 -15.96 21.64 -10.85
C SER A 146 -15.36 22.90 -11.49
N ASP A 147 -14.04 23.08 -11.36
CA ASP A 147 -13.26 24.20 -11.87
C ASP A 147 -11.93 23.66 -12.43
N GLU A 148 -11.61 24.00 -13.68
CA GLU A 148 -10.40 23.58 -14.37
C GLU A 148 -9.12 23.99 -13.63
N THR A 149 -9.18 25.06 -12.83
CA THR A 149 -8.05 25.55 -12.03
C THR A 149 -7.74 24.64 -10.84
N LYS A 150 -8.70 23.86 -10.34
CA LYS A 150 -8.53 22.99 -9.17
C LYS A 150 -8.03 21.59 -9.53
N GLY A 151 -7.96 21.26 -10.81
CA GLY A 151 -7.60 19.93 -11.29
C GLY A 151 -8.70 18.89 -11.09
N SER A 152 -8.33 17.63 -11.28
CA SER A 152 -9.19 16.50 -10.97
C SER A 152 -9.19 16.24 -9.47
N GLU A 153 -10.38 16.09 -8.90
CA GLU A 153 -10.59 15.70 -7.52
C GLU A 153 -10.29 14.22 -7.31
N LEU A 154 -9.51 13.88 -6.28
CA LEU A 154 -9.31 12.49 -5.87
C LEU A 154 -10.31 12.04 -4.81
N PHE A 155 -10.72 10.79 -4.96
CA PHE A 155 -11.62 10.08 -4.05
C PHE A 155 -11.05 8.71 -3.72
N ILE A 156 -11.44 8.19 -2.55
CA ILE A 156 -11.16 6.81 -2.14
C ILE A 156 -12.51 6.25 -1.70
N SER A 157 -13.23 5.65 -2.65
CA SER A 157 -14.66 5.36 -2.52
C SER A 157 -14.94 3.95 -3.01
N ALA A 158 -16.06 3.35 -2.61
CA ALA A 158 -16.44 2.06 -3.16
C ALA A 158 -16.62 2.17 -4.69
N GLY A 159 -16.25 1.11 -5.39
CA GLY A 159 -16.40 1.01 -6.84
C GLY A 159 -15.09 0.67 -7.55
N THR A 160 -15.07 0.95 -8.85
CA THR A 160 -13.93 0.62 -9.71
C THR A 160 -12.82 1.66 -9.55
N PRO A 161 -11.54 1.26 -9.47
CA PRO A 161 -10.42 2.19 -9.53
C PRO A 161 -10.47 3.10 -10.75
N GLY A 162 -9.99 4.33 -10.56
CA GLY A 162 -9.77 5.27 -11.66
C GLY A 162 -8.78 4.67 -12.67
N ALA A 163 -9.08 4.84 -13.95
CA ALA A 163 -8.24 4.32 -15.03
C ALA A 163 -6.79 4.82 -14.89
N GLY A 164 -5.82 3.91 -15.03
CA GLY A 164 -4.41 4.25 -14.97
C GLY A 164 -3.83 4.49 -13.58
N THR A 165 -4.59 4.29 -12.49
CA THR A 165 -4.06 4.41 -11.12
C THR A 165 -3.15 3.23 -10.79
N ALA A 166 -1.84 3.46 -10.70
CA ALA A 166 -0.88 2.41 -10.39
C ALA A 166 0.38 2.95 -9.71
N ILE A 167 1.10 2.07 -9.03
CA ILE A 167 2.49 2.30 -8.67
C ILE A 167 3.36 2.21 -9.93
N SER A 168 4.28 3.14 -10.07
CA SER A 168 5.23 3.24 -11.18
C SER A 168 5.90 1.90 -11.51
N LYS A 169 6.10 1.64 -12.81
CA LYS A 169 6.71 0.41 -13.33
C LYS A 169 8.12 0.15 -12.76
N LEU A 170 8.55 -1.11 -12.81
CA LEU A 170 9.88 -1.55 -12.39
C LEU A 170 11.05 -0.84 -13.10
N THR A 171 10.81 -0.24 -14.26
CA THR A 171 11.82 0.53 -14.99
C THR A 171 11.96 1.97 -14.48
N SER A 172 11.06 2.44 -13.62
CA SER A 172 11.14 3.78 -13.03
C SER A 172 12.21 3.80 -11.91
N PRO A 173 13.04 4.85 -11.85
CA PRO A 173 14.03 5.00 -10.79
C PRO A 173 13.38 5.16 -9.41
N TYR A 174 12.25 5.86 -9.35
CA TYR A 174 11.51 6.10 -8.11
C TYR A 174 10.21 5.32 -8.09
N SER A 175 9.85 4.78 -6.92
CA SER A 175 8.51 4.22 -6.73
C SER A 175 7.53 5.31 -6.33
N THR A 176 6.48 5.53 -7.12
CA THR A 176 5.50 6.59 -6.92
C THR A 176 4.12 6.12 -7.36
N LEU A 177 3.06 6.64 -6.74
CA LEU A 177 1.73 6.57 -7.33
C LEU A 177 1.72 7.40 -8.62
N ARG A 178 1.07 6.87 -9.65
CA ARG A 178 0.88 7.51 -10.95
C ARG A 178 -0.57 7.35 -11.38
N ILE A 179 -1.07 8.37 -12.07
CA ILE A 179 -2.23 8.25 -12.95
C ILE A 179 -1.68 8.26 -14.37
N LEU A 180 -1.95 7.16 -15.09
CA LEU A 180 -1.34 6.86 -16.37
C LEU A 180 -2.39 7.07 -17.45
N GLU A 181 -2.20 8.11 -18.24
CA GLU A 181 -3.03 8.36 -19.41
C GLU A 181 -2.42 7.75 -20.68
N ASP A 182 -3.22 7.62 -21.72
CA ASP A 182 -2.82 7.04 -23.02
C ASP A 182 -1.73 7.86 -23.75
N ALA A 183 -1.47 9.10 -23.31
CA ALA A 183 -0.42 9.96 -23.82
C ALA A 183 0.53 10.41 -22.70
N PRO A 184 1.80 10.71 -23.01
CA PRO A 184 2.74 11.26 -22.03
C PRO A 184 2.26 12.66 -21.60
N VAL A 185 1.56 12.69 -20.48
CA VAL A 185 1.15 13.92 -19.81
C VAL A 185 2.09 14.24 -18.66
N VAL A 186 2.57 15.47 -18.64
CA VAL A 186 3.23 16.03 -17.46
C VAL A 186 2.12 16.27 -16.44
N SER A 187 2.21 15.66 -15.26
CA SER A 187 1.17 15.74 -14.23
C SER A 187 1.78 15.67 -12.84
N SER A 188 1.02 16.14 -11.84
CA SER A 188 1.43 16.13 -10.44
C SER A 188 0.21 15.97 -9.55
N PHE A 189 0.40 15.35 -8.39
CA PHE A 189 -0.57 15.47 -7.32
C PHE A 189 -0.34 16.79 -6.60
N ILE A 190 -1.42 17.40 -6.14
CA ILE A 190 -1.33 18.58 -5.29
C ILE A 190 -2.08 18.34 -3.99
N VAL A 191 -1.63 19.00 -2.94
CA VAL A 191 -2.36 19.11 -1.69
C VAL A 191 -2.77 20.56 -1.52
N CYS A 192 -4.07 20.81 -1.38
CA CYS A 192 -4.63 22.15 -1.15
C CYS A 192 -5.05 22.27 0.31
N GLY A 193 -4.53 23.29 1.00
CA GLY A 193 -4.80 23.52 2.42
C GLY A 193 -6.08 24.29 2.66
N ASN A 194 -6.57 24.22 3.91
CA ASN A 194 -7.68 25.03 4.41
C ASN A 194 -9.02 24.84 3.65
N GLU A 195 -9.21 23.67 3.03
CA GLU A 195 -10.42 23.38 2.26
C GLU A 195 -11.55 22.89 3.18
N THR A 196 -12.79 23.23 2.83
CA THR A 196 -13.98 22.78 3.56
C THR A 196 -14.58 21.56 2.88
N ILE A 197 -14.94 20.55 3.68
CA ILE A 197 -15.72 19.41 3.22
C ILE A 197 -17.13 19.55 3.80
N PRO A 198 -18.19 19.70 2.97
CA PRO A 198 -19.54 20.01 3.44
C PRO A 198 -20.08 19.08 4.53
N TYR A 199 -19.75 17.79 4.47
CA TYR A 199 -20.15 16.79 5.47
C TYR A 199 -19.74 17.16 6.91
N TYR A 200 -18.61 17.86 7.08
CA TYR A 200 -18.09 18.25 8.39
C TYR A 200 -18.38 19.71 8.78
N GLY A 201 -19.11 20.45 7.94
CA GLY A 201 -19.41 21.87 8.13
C GLY A 201 -18.20 22.79 7.91
N GLU A 202 -18.41 24.10 8.03
CA GLU A 202 -17.41 25.12 7.67
C GLU A 202 -16.26 25.26 8.67
N SER A 203 -16.47 24.81 9.92
CA SER A 203 -15.52 24.95 11.03
C SER A 203 -14.35 23.97 10.95
N ARG A 204 -14.49 22.88 10.19
CA ARG A 204 -13.44 21.89 10.02
C ARG A 204 -12.79 22.06 8.65
N LYS A 205 -11.47 22.22 8.67
CA LYS A 205 -10.64 22.41 7.49
C LYS A 205 -9.83 21.15 7.21
N PHE A 206 -9.52 20.94 5.94
CA PHE A 206 -8.82 19.76 5.45
C PHE A 206 -7.76 20.14 4.42
N GLU A 207 -6.69 19.37 4.40
CA GLU A 207 -5.71 19.34 3.34
C GLU A 207 -6.14 18.28 2.32
N VAL A 208 -6.81 18.72 1.25
CA VAL A 208 -7.40 17.84 0.24
C VAL A 208 -6.40 17.51 -0.87
N VAL A 209 -6.49 16.29 -1.41
CA VAL A 209 -5.61 15.83 -2.50
C VAL A 209 -6.33 15.92 -3.84
N ASN A 210 -5.68 16.56 -4.81
CA ASN A 210 -6.12 16.64 -6.19
C ASN A 210 -5.01 16.20 -7.14
N TRP A 211 -5.36 16.05 -8.42
CA TRP A 211 -4.44 15.70 -9.48
C TRP A 211 -4.52 16.73 -10.62
N LEU A 212 -3.37 17.27 -11.00
CA LEU A 212 -3.24 18.25 -12.07
C LEU A 212 -2.53 17.66 -13.27
N VAL A 213 -3.06 17.95 -14.45
CA VAL A 213 -2.40 17.77 -15.73
C VAL A 213 -1.81 19.11 -16.17
N ALA A 214 -0.60 19.11 -16.71
CA ALA A 214 0.07 20.30 -17.19
C ALA A 214 -0.69 20.91 -18.36
N THR A 215 -0.74 22.23 -18.37
CA THR A 215 -1.27 23.02 -19.49
C THR A 215 -0.14 23.46 -20.41
N ARG A 216 -0.42 23.58 -21.71
CA ARG A 216 0.54 24.11 -22.69
C ARG A 216 0.14 25.52 -23.10
N ASP A 217 1.10 26.44 -23.04
CA ASP A 217 0.95 27.81 -23.53
C ASP A 217 2.14 28.22 -24.42
N ALA A 218 2.23 29.51 -24.74
CA ALA A 218 3.28 30.06 -25.61
C ALA A 218 4.71 29.92 -25.04
N THR A 219 4.84 29.72 -23.73
CA THR A 219 6.13 29.62 -23.02
C THR A 219 6.55 28.18 -22.74
N GLY A 220 5.65 27.20 -22.90
CA GLY A 220 5.96 25.79 -22.69
C GLY A 220 4.81 25.00 -22.08
N THR A 221 5.14 23.80 -21.59
CA THR A 221 4.23 22.93 -20.83
C THR A 221 4.52 23.12 -19.35
N HIS A 222 3.50 23.54 -18.59
CA HIS A 222 3.65 23.91 -17.18
C HIS A 222 2.54 23.32 -16.32
N ILE A 223 2.91 22.84 -15.13
CA ILE A 223 1.94 22.56 -14.05
C ILE A 223 1.73 23.86 -13.29
N ARG A 224 0.50 24.37 -13.31
CA ARG A 224 0.11 25.60 -12.60
C ARG A 224 -0.52 25.20 -11.28
N VAL A 225 0.30 25.11 -10.23
CA VAL A 225 -0.18 24.83 -8.87
C VAL A 225 -0.97 26.05 -8.36
N PRO A 226 -2.25 25.88 -7.93
CA PRO A 226 -3.06 26.98 -7.43
C PRO A 226 -2.50 27.58 -6.13
N GLU A 227 -2.88 28.83 -5.85
CA GLU A 227 -2.59 29.46 -4.56
C GLU A 227 -3.19 28.64 -3.40
N GLY A 228 -2.43 28.47 -2.32
CA GLY A 228 -2.83 27.66 -1.17
C GLY A 228 -2.67 26.15 -1.39
N CYS A 229 -2.08 25.72 -2.51
CA CYS A 229 -1.74 24.34 -2.78
C CYS A 229 -0.23 24.15 -2.95
N VAL A 230 0.23 22.92 -2.74
CA VAL A 230 1.62 22.51 -2.96
C VAL A 230 1.68 21.27 -3.85
N ALA A 231 2.66 21.21 -4.76
CA ALA A 231 2.93 20.02 -5.55
C ALA A 231 3.59 18.93 -4.71
N VAL A 232 3.11 17.71 -4.87
CA VAL A 232 3.57 16.56 -4.10
C VAL A 232 3.72 15.33 -4.99
N THR A 233 4.58 14.44 -4.52
CA THR A 233 4.62 13.06 -4.97
C THR A 233 4.06 12.16 -3.88
N LEU A 234 3.20 11.21 -4.26
CA LEU A 234 2.69 10.20 -3.34
C LEU A 234 3.57 8.94 -3.47
N VAL A 235 4.31 8.63 -2.40
CA VAL A 235 5.37 7.63 -2.38
C VAL A 235 4.91 6.41 -1.56
N PRO A 236 4.96 5.18 -2.09
CA PRO A 236 4.56 3.99 -1.35
C PRO A 236 5.60 3.62 -0.27
N GLU A 237 5.16 3.64 0.99
CA GLU A 237 5.85 3.09 2.15
C GLU A 237 5.31 1.69 2.44
N CYS A 238 6.19 0.69 2.58
CA CYS A 238 5.80 -0.70 2.74
C CYS A 238 4.96 -0.89 4.01
N ALA A 239 3.86 -1.65 3.88
CA ALA A 239 3.04 -2.08 5.00
C ALA A 239 2.92 -3.60 4.95
N TYR A 240 3.48 -4.28 5.95
CA TYR A 240 3.53 -5.74 6.01
C TYR A 240 2.30 -6.36 6.68
N GLU A 241 1.53 -5.55 7.41
CA GLU A 241 0.28 -5.94 8.05
C GLU A 241 -0.86 -5.93 7.03
N PHE A 242 -0.81 -6.88 6.10
CA PHE A 242 -1.87 -7.12 5.13
C PHE A 242 -2.82 -8.20 5.66
N GLY A 243 -3.65 -7.82 6.65
CA GLY A 243 -4.50 -8.74 7.42
C GLY A 243 -5.51 -9.52 6.57
N GLU A 244 -6.10 -10.57 7.14
CA GLU A 244 -7.11 -11.38 6.45
C GLU A 244 -8.36 -10.55 6.08
N LEU A 245 -9.06 -10.98 5.02
CA LEU A 245 -10.33 -10.37 4.64
C LEU A 245 -11.41 -10.70 5.68
N PRO A 246 -12.39 -9.81 5.92
CA PRO A 246 -13.50 -10.12 6.79
C PRO A 246 -14.30 -11.32 6.26
N GLU A 247 -14.90 -12.09 7.17
CA GLU A 247 -15.78 -13.20 6.80
C GLU A 247 -16.93 -12.69 5.92
N GLY A 248 -17.18 -13.35 4.79
CA GLY A 248 -18.23 -12.95 3.85
C GLY A 248 -17.89 -11.78 2.91
N ALA A 249 -16.60 -11.37 2.84
CA ALA A 249 -16.15 -10.39 1.84
C ALA A 249 -16.60 -10.80 0.43
N ALA A 250 -17.22 -9.87 -0.31
CA ALA A 250 -17.68 -10.10 -1.68
C ALA A 250 -16.57 -9.89 -2.72
N TYR A 251 -15.33 -9.72 -2.26
CA TYR A 251 -14.14 -9.50 -3.07
C TYR A 251 -12.99 -10.36 -2.53
N ASP A 252 -12.00 -10.57 -3.38
CA ASP A 252 -10.75 -11.20 -2.97
C ASP A 252 -9.55 -10.29 -3.29
N ARG A 253 -8.39 -10.74 -2.82
CA ARG A 253 -7.09 -10.14 -3.10
C ARG A 253 -6.23 -11.09 -3.93
N THR A 254 -6.84 -11.95 -4.74
CA THR A 254 -6.16 -12.99 -5.52
C THR A 254 -5.12 -12.38 -6.46
N PHE A 255 -5.39 -11.19 -7.00
CA PHE A 255 -4.47 -10.45 -7.86
C PHE A 255 -3.82 -9.25 -7.17
N ALA A 256 -3.76 -9.22 -5.83
CA ALA A 256 -3.01 -8.18 -5.11
C ALA A 256 -1.50 -8.47 -5.22
N ASN A 257 -0.79 -7.60 -5.93
CA ASN A 257 0.61 -7.78 -6.33
C ASN A 257 1.59 -7.21 -5.32
N ASP A 258 2.78 -7.80 -5.26
CA ASP A 258 3.94 -7.12 -4.64
C ASP A 258 4.32 -5.89 -5.47
N VAL A 259 4.21 -4.71 -4.87
CA VAL A 259 4.64 -3.46 -5.48
C VAL A 259 6.00 -3.05 -4.92
N ARG A 260 6.76 -2.27 -5.71
CA ARG A 260 7.95 -1.59 -5.18
C ARG A 260 7.51 -0.54 -4.18
N CYS A 261 8.01 -0.61 -2.96
CA CYS A 261 7.80 0.38 -1.92
C CYS A 261 9.11 0.63 -1.17
N TYR A 262 9.16 1.65 -0.34
CA TYR A 262 10.30 1.93 0.53
C TYR A 262 9.99 1.47 1.94
N GLU A 263 10.99 0.96 2.65
CA GLU A 263 10.82 0.52 4.05
C GLU A 263 10.34 1.66 4.96
N SER A 264 10.91 2.84 4.77
CA SER A 264 10.55 4.06 5.48
C SER A 264 10.82 5.26 4.57
N VAL A 265 9.76 5.88 4.06
CA VAL A 265 9.86 7.04 3.16
C VAL A 265 10.36 8.26 3.92
N GLY A 266 9.88 8.45 5.16
CA GLY A 266 10.26 9.60 5.98
C GLY A 266 11.71 9.56 6.49
N ALA A 267 12.39 8.42 6.38
CA ALA A 267 13.81 8.28 6.72
C ALA A 267 14.74 8.52 5.52
N ILE A 268 14.19 8.71 4.31
CA ILE A 268 14.97 9.00 3.10
C ILE A 268 15.28 10.49 3.06
N ASP A 269 16.56 10.83 2.95
CA ASP A 269 16.98 12.20 2.62
C ASP A 269 16.81 12.44 1.13
N TRP A 270 15.61 12.87 0.73
CA TRP A 270 15.26 13.11 -0.67
C TRP A 270 16.13 14.17 -1.35
N SER A 271 16.81 15.04 -0.59
CA SER A 271 17.71 16.07 -1.15
C SER A 271 18.96 15.47 -1.81
N GLN A 272 19.30 14.23 -1.51
CA GLN A 272 20.44 13.52 -2.09
C GLN A 272 20.14 12.89 -3.46
N TYR A 273 18.86 12.91 -3.89
CA TYR A 273 18.38 12.17 -5.06
C TYR A 273 17.76 13.13 -6.08
N PRO A 274 18.26 13.17 -7.33
CA PRO A 274 17.70 14.03 -8.37
C PRO A 274 16.37 13.45 -8.87
N TYR A 275 15.26 14.15 -8.63
CA TYR A 275 13.92 13.75 -9.08
C TYR A 275 13.66 14.07 -10.56
#